data_AF-A0A438EX04-F1
#
_entry.id   AF-A0A438EX04-F1
#
_cell.length_a   1.000
_cell.length_b   1.000
_cell.length_c   1.000
_cell.angle_alpha   90.00
_cell.angle_beta   90.00
_cell.angle_gamma   90.00
#
_symmetry.space_group_name_H-M   'P 1'
#
loop_
_entity.id
_entity.type
_entity.pdbx_description
1 polymer ?
#
loop_
_entity_poly.entity_id
_entity_poly.type
_entity_poly.pdbx_seq_one_letter_code
_entity_poly.pdbx_strand_id
1 'polypeptide(L)'
;MTTTTQLEEIVRSQQPRELQNIQAVYRLDRKNYLKWFQLVRTVLKGKKKINYLMGTRSKPGDPRFEAWDEEDSMIMAWLWNSMTLEISNTCMFLATTKDIWDAIQQTYSKARDVAQVYEAKVKTIAAKQGSKTVTEYVNQLKALWQELDHYRVIKTKCPEDATVLKDFIEQDRVYYFLVGLNP
;
A
#
# COMPACT_ATOMS: atom_id res chain seq x y z
N MET A 1 -46.20 28.44 9.08
CA MET A 1 -44.92 28.52 9.82
C MET A 1 -44.14 27.23 9.56
N THR A 2 -43.66 27.03 8.32
CA THR A 2 -43.16 25.70 7.91
C THR A 2 -42.03 25.77 6.88
N THR A 3 -41.29 26.88 6.84
CA THR A 3 -40.26 27.13 5.80
C THR A 3 -38.86 27.38 6.37
N THR A 4 -38.72 27.71 7.65
CA THR A 4 -37.39 27.94 8.26
C THR A 4 -36.74 26.64 8.77
N THR A 5 -37.54 25.66 9.21
CA THR A 5 -37.05 24.40 9.79
C THR A 5 -36.44 23.44 8.76
N GLN A 6 -36.90 23.47 7.50
CA GLN A 6 -36.35 22.62 6.43
C GLN A 6 -34.96 23.09 5.94
N LEU A 7 -34.64 24.37 6.04
CA LEU A 7 -33.32 24.89 5.65
C LEU A 7 -32.24 24.55 6.68
N GLU A 8 -32.59 24.44 7.97
CA GLU A 8 -31.66 24.00 9.02
C GLU A 8 -31.37 22.48 8.97
N GLU A 9 -32.30 21.67 8.47
CA GLU A 9 -32.06 20.24 8.22
C GLU A 9 -31.19 19.98 6.99
N ILE A 10 -31.29 20.83 5.95
CA ILE A 10 -30.44 20.71 4.76
C ILE A 10 -28.99 21.09 5.07
N VAL A 11 -28.75 22.10 5.92
CA VAL A 11 -27.39 22.46 6.38
C VAL A 11 -26.79 21.40 7.32
N ARG A 12 -27.63 20.61 8.01
CA ARG A 12 -27.16 19.50 8.85
C ARG A 12 -26.75 18.25 8.05
N SER A 13 -26.97 18.23 6.73
CA SER A 13 -26.71 17.07 5.86
C SER A 13 -25.34 17.07 5.16
N GLN A 14 -24.48 18.07 5.42
CA GLN A 14 -23.12 18.11 4.87
C GLN A 14 -22.07 18.26 5.98
N GLN A 15 -22.01 17.26 6.85
CA GLN A 15 -20.70 16.88 7.37
C GLN A 15 -19.85 16.40 6.17
N PRO A 16 -18.59 16.85 6.01
CA PRO A 16 -17.67 16.22 5.09
C PRO A 16 -17.73 14.73 5.40
N ARG A 17 -17.89 13.87 4.39
CA ARG A 17 -17.72 12.43 4.59
C ARG A 17 -16.34 12.24 5.19
N GLU A 18 -16.26 12.19 6.52
CA GLU A 18 -15.10 11.68 7.19
C GLU A 18 -14.93 10.30 6.59
N LEU A 19 -13.78 10.08 5.95
CA LEU A 19 -13.39 8.80 5.41
C LEU A 19 -13.25 7.84 6.60
N GLN A 20 -14.41 7.39 7.11
CA GLN A 20 -14.57 6.40 8.13
C GLN A 20 -13.91 5.15 7.57
N ASN A 21 -12.81 4.81 8.22
CA ASN A 21 -12.05 3.59 8.03
C ASN A 21 -11.25 3.55 6.72
N ILE A 22 -10.11 2.87 6.77
CA ILE A 22 -9.53 2.24 5.59
C ILE A 22 -10.59 1.23 5.16
N GLN A 23 -11.60 1.65 4.39
CA GLN A 23 -12.55 0.72 3.79
C GLN A 23 -11.72 -0.12 2.82
N ALA A 24 -11.34 -1.30 3.31
CA ALA A 24 -10.33 -2.16 2.75
C ALA A 24 -10.84 -2.74 1.44
N VAL A 25 -10.66 -2.01 0.33
CA VAL A 25 -10.72 -2.60 -1.02
C VAL A 25 -9.80 -3.82 -1.09
N TYR A 26 -8.72 -3.82 -0.28
CA TYR A 26 -7.86 -4.97 -0.02
C TYR A 26 -7.65 -5.13 1.49
N ARG A 27 -8.10 -6.25 2.07
CA ARG A 27 -7.64 -6.67 3.40
C ARG A 27 -6.28 -7.35 3.24
N LEU A 28 -5.30 -6.98 4.05
CA LEU A 28 -3.97 -7.60 4.00
C LEU A 28 -4.10 -9.11 4.15
N ASP A 29 -3.53 -9.84 3.20
CA ASP A 29 -3.33 -11.28 3.22
C ASP A 29 -1.84 -11.59 2.91
N ARG A 30 -1.51 -12.89 2.82
CA ARG A 30 -0.14 -13.35 2.55
C ARG A 30 0.40 -13.02 1.15
N LYS A 31 -0.45 -12.55 0.23
CA LYS A 31 -0.17 -12.38 -1.21
C LYS A 31 -0.28 -10.92 -1.69
N ASN A 32 -0.97 -10.05 -0.96
CA ASN A 32 -1.32 -8.71 -1.45
C ASN A 32 -0.61 -7.56 -0.72
N TYR A 33 0.44 -7.86 0.06
CA TYR A 33 1.18 -6.88 0.88
C TYR A 33 1.48 -5.58 0.15
N LEU A 34 2.03 -5.64 -1.08
CA LEU A 34 2.42 -4.43 -1.80
C LEU A 34 1.23 -3.49 -2.07
N LYS A 35 0.08 -4.05 -2.46
CA LYS A 35 -1.13 -3.27 -2.72
C LYS A 35 -1.68 -2.66 -1.43
N TRP A 36 -1.74 -3.47 -0.37
CA TRP A 36 -2.17 -3.01 0.95
C TRP A 36 -1.26 -1.91 1.50
N PHE A 37 0.07 -2.10 1.43
CA PHE A 37 1.07 -1.14 1.89
C PHE A 37 0.89 0.22 1.22
N GLN A 38 0.74 0.24 -0.12
CA GLN A 38 0.53 1.49 -0.85
C GLN A 38 -0.80 2.16 -0.50
N LEU A 39 -1.87 1.39 -0.31
CA LEU A 39 -3.18 1.91 0.09
C LEU A 39 -3.11 2.58 1.47
N VAL A 40 -2.63 1.87 2.49
CA VAL A 40 -2.53 2.40 3.86
C VAL A 40 -1.65 3.65 3.90
N ARG A 41 -0.48 3.60 3.27
CA ARG A 41 0.44 4.73 3.20
C ARG A 41 -0.19 5.95 2.52
N THR A 42 -0.96 5.75 1.46
CA THR A 42 -1.65 6.83 0.74
C THR A 42 -2.76 7.45 1.58
N VAL A 43 -3.60 6.62 2.23
CA VAL A 43 -4.69 7.09 3.11
C VAL A 43 -4.13 7.90 4.28
N LEU A 44 -3.09 7.40 4.96
CA LEU A 44 -2.51 8.10 6.10
C LEU A 44 -1.78 9.38 5.70
N LYS A 45 -1.13 9.41 4.52
CA LYS A 45 -0.59 10.65 3.95
C LYS A 45 -1.69 11.67 3.70
N GLY A 46 -2.80 11.27 3.07
CA GLY A 46 -3.96 12.15 2.84
C GLY A 46 -4.54 12.70 4.14
N LYS A 47 -4.50 11.91 5.22
CA LYS A 47 -4.91 12.30 6.57
C LYS A 47 -3.83 13.03 7.39
N LYS A 48 -2.64 13.30 6.82
CA LYS A 48 -1.48 13.88 7.53
C LYS A 48 -1.02 13.09 8.77
N LYS A 49 -1.27 11.78 8.81
CA LYS A 49 -0.93 10.86 9.93
C LYS A 49 0.20 9.88 9.59
N ILE A 50 0.95 10.13 8.51
CA ILE A 50 2.03 9.24 8.05
C ILE A 50 3.21 9.14 9.04
N ASN A 51 3.38 10.16 9.87
CA ASN A 51 4.38 10.21 10.93
C ASN A 51 4.19 9.12 12.00
N TYR A 52 2.99 8.57 12.18
CA TYR A 52 2.77 7.44 13.10
C TYR A 52 3.39 6.13 12.61
N LEU A 53 3.60 5.99 11.29
CA LEU A 53 4.31 4.84 10.71
C LEU A 53 5.84 5.00 10.74
N MET A 54 6.32 6.24 10.56
CA MET A 54 7.72 6.55 10.28
C MET A 54 8.46 7.21 11.45
N GLY A 55 7.72 7.82 12.37
CA GLY A 55 8.23 8.74 13.38
C GLY A 55 8.68 8.04 14.65
N THR A 56 9.39 8.80 15.46
CA THR A 56 9.75 8.41 16.82
C THR A 56 8.57 8.59 17.76
N ARG A 57 8.39 7.63 18.68
CA ARG A 57 7.35 7.66 19.70
C ARG A 57 7.43 8.94 20.54
N SER A 58 6.27 9.52 20.86
CA SER A 58 6.19 10.57 21.89
C SER A 58 6.56 9.97 23.25
N LYS A 59 7.25 10.73 24.11
CA LYS A 59 7.71 10.23 25.41
C LYS A 59 6.65 10.48 26.49
N PRO A 60 6.44 9.53 27.42
CA PRO A 60 5.65 9.77 28.62
C PRO A 60 6.22 10.99 29.37
N GLY A 61 5.40 12.01 29.61
CA GLY A 61 5.81 13.29 30.20
C GLY A 61 5.76 14.50 29.25
N ASP A 62 5.58 14.29 27.95
CA ASP A 62 5.17 15.37 27.04
C ASP A 62 3.69 15.72 27.28
N PRO A 63 3.33 17.00 27.49
CA PRO A 63 1.93 17.43 27.55
C PRO A 63 1.07 17.01 26.35
N ARG A 64 1.70 16.70 25.21
CA ARG A 64 1.04 16.23 23.98
C ARG A 64 0.91 14.70 23.91
N PHE A 65 1.40 13.97 24.92
CA PHE A 65 1.43 12.50 24.90
C PHE A 65 0.02 11.91 24.82
N GLU A 66 -0.92 12.40 25.61
CA GLU A 66 -2.30 11.88 25.65
C GLU A 66 -2.99 12.01 24.28
N ALA A 67 -2.97 13.22 23.70
CA ALA A 67 -3.50 13.45 22.36
C ALA A 67 -2.79 12.60 21.28
N TRP A 68 -1.47 12.38 21.44
CA TRP A 68 -0.72 11.51 20.55
C TRP A 68 -1.16 10.04 20.67
N ASP A 69 -1.37 9.56 21.89
CA ASP A 69 -1.75 8.18 22.21
C ASP A 69 -3.17 7.83 21.74
N GLU A 70 -4.11 8.78 21.86
CA GLU A 70 -5.46 8.67 21.30
C GLU A 70 -5.41 8.52 19.76
N GLU A 71 -4.60 9.36 19.10
CA GLU A 71 -4.42 9.29 17.65
C GLU A 71 -3.73 7.99 17.21
N ASP A 72 -2.72 7.54 17.95
CA ASP A 72 -2.02 6.28 17.68
C ASP A 72 -2.99 5.10 17.79
N SER A 73 -3.76 5.03 18.88
CA SER A 73 -4.77 4.00 19.13
C SER A 73 -5.83 3.92 18.02
N MET A 74 -6.27 5.07 17.50
CA MET A 74 -7.20 5.12 16.38
C MET A 74 -6.58 4.53 15.09
N ILE A 75 -5.31 4.83 14.83
CA ILE A 75 -4.62 4.30 13.64
C ILE A 75 -4.35 2.79 13.80
N MET A 76 -4.03 2.31 15.01
CA MET A 76 -3.93 0.88 15.31
C MET A 76 -5.24 0.15 14.95
N ALA A 77 -6.38 0.70 15.36
CA ALA A 77 -7.69 0.16 15.01
C ALA A 77 -7.94 0.13 13.49
N TRP A 78 -7.51 1.16 12.76
CA TRP A 78 -7.58 1.16 11.29
C TRP A 78 -6.69 0.08 10.66
N LEU A 79 -5.48 -0.12 11.20
CA LEU A 79 -4.58 -1.16 10.73
C LEU A 79 -5.18 -2.56 10.94
N TRP A 80 -5.64 -2.90 12.14
CA TRP A 80 -6.26 -4.20 12.41
C TRP A 80 -7.46 -4.48 11.51
N ASN A 81 -8.34 -3.47 11.33
CA ASN A 81 -9.51 -3.60 10.46
C ASN A 81 -9.16 -3.74 8.97
N SER A 82 -7.95 -3.32 8.58
CA SER A 82 -7.45 -3.46 7.21
C SER A 82 -6.76 -4.81 6.95
N MET A 83 -6.70 -5.72 7.92
CA MET A 83 -6.04 -7.03 7.81
C MET A 83 -7.06 -8.19 7.88
N THR A 84 -6.67 -9.38 7.45
CA THR A 84 -7.40 -10.61 7.84
C THR A 84 -7.21 -10.86 9.34
N LEU A 85 -8.16 -11.58 9.95
CA LEU A 85 -8.11 -11.89 11.38
C LEU A 85 -6.85 -12.69 11.75
N GLU A 86 -6.43 -13.61 10.88
CA GLU A 86 -5.19 -14.37 11.04
C GLU A 86 -3.97 -13.46 11.22
N ILE A 87 -3.89 -12.39 10.42
CA ILE A 87 -2.76 -11.45 10.47
C ILE A 87 -2.92 -10.48 11.64
N SER A 88 -4.10 -9.88 11.84
CA SER A 88 -4.30 -8.91 12.92
C SER A 88 -4.05 -9.51 14.31
N ASN A 89 -4.37 -10.79 14.51
CA ASN A 89 -4.14 -11.46 15.79
C ASN A 89 -2.64 -11.57 16.14
N THR A 90 -1.75 -11.60 15.15
CA THR A 90 -0.29 -11.66 15.40
C THR A 90 0.28 -10.34 15.93
N CYS A 91 -0.41 -9.22 15.70
CA CYS A 91 0.04 -7.87 16.06
C CYS A 91 -0.90 -7.13 17.01
N MET A 92 -1.96 -7.79 17.50
CA MET A 92 -2.98 -7.17 18.37
C MET A 92 -2.42 -6.66 19.70
N PHE A 93 -1.35 -7.29 20.21
CA PHE A 93 -0.73 -6.92 21.48
C PHE A 93 0.50 -6.02 21.34
N LEU A 94 0.77 -5.52 20.12
CA LEU A 94 1.85 -4.56 19.92
C LEU A 94 1.41 -3.18 20.40
N ALA A 95 2.34 -2.45 21.03
CA ALA A 95 2.03 -1.29 21.84
C ALA A 95 1.71 -0.01 21.03
N THR A 96 2.14 0.06 19.78
CA THR A 96 1.99 1.27 18.95
C THR A 96 1.68 0.94 17.50
N THR A 97 1.13 1.91 16.75
CA THR A 97 0.98 1.81 15.29
C THR A 97 2.29 1.45 14.62
N LYS A 98 3.40 2.06 15.07
CA LYS A 98 4.73 1.83 14.52
C LYS A 98 5.16 0.37 14.69
N ASP A 99 4.91 -0.23 15.85
CA ASP A 99 5.29 -1.62 16.10
C ASP A 99 4.51 -2.58 15.20
N ILE A 100 3.19 -2.34 15.05
CA ILE A 100 2.36 -3.09 14.11
C ILE A 100 2.91 -2.96 12.70
N TRP A 101 3.18 -1.74 12.26
CA TRP A 101 3.68 -1.47 10.92
C TRP A 101 5.01 -2.18 10.63
N ASP A 102 5.96 -2.06 11.56
CA ASP A 102 7.30 -2.66 11.42
C ASP A 102 7.21 -4.20 11.41
N ALA A 103 6.39 -4.80 12.28
CA ALA A 103 6.18 -6.25 12.32
C ALA A 103 5.57 -6.79 11.01
N ILE A 104 4.57 -6.09 10.47
CA ILE A 104 3.94 -6.45 9.20
C ILE A 104 4.91 -6.27 8.03
N GLN A 105 5.67 -5.19 8.01
CA GLN A 105 6.70 -4.97 7.01
C GLN A 105 7.79 -6.05 7.08
N GLN A 106 8.26 -6.42 8.27
CA GLN A 106 9.26 -7.48 8.45
C GLN A 106 8.74 -8.84 7.97
N THR A 107 7.48 -9.16 8.27
CA THR A 107 6.89 -10.47 7.97
C THR A 107 6.48 -10.62 6.51
N TYR A 108 5.90 -9.58 5.91
CA TYR A 108 5.19 -9.68 4.63
C TYR A 108 5.81 -8.84 3.50
N SER A 109 6.76 -7.93 3.78
CA SER A 109 7.34 -7.13 2.70
C SER A 109 8.06 -7.97 1.65
N LYS A 110 8.68 -9.07 2.10
CA LYS A 110 9.54 -9.93 1.28
C LYS A 110 10.50 -9.11 0.40
N ALA A 111 10.85 -7.89 0.85
CA ALA A 111 11.71 -7.00 0.09
C ALA A 111 13.09 -7.63 0.04
N ARG A 112 13.65 -7.80 -1.17
CA ARG A 112 14.90 -8.56 -1.44
C ARG A 112 14.80 -10.07 -1.25
N ASP A 113 13.58 -10.63 -1.12
CA ASP A 113 13.39 -12.08 -1.20
C ASP A 113 13.58 -12.53 -2.65
N VAL A 114 14.68 -13.26 -2.89
CA VAL A 114 15.04 -13.80 -4.21
C VAL A 114 13.92 -14.71 -4.75
N ALA A 115 13.19 -15.41 -3.89
CA ALA A 115 12.09 -16.27 -4.30
C ALA A 115 10.92 -15.45 -4.87
N GLN A 116 10.61 -14.28 -4.32
CA GLN A 116 9.55 -13.41 -4.87
C GLN A 116 9.97 -12.74 -6.17
N VAL A 117 11.24 -12.33 -6.30
CA VAL A 117 11.79 -11.83 -7.57
C VAL A 117 11.68 -12.92 -8.64
N TYR A 118 12.04 -14.15 -8.31
CA TYR A 118 11.90 -15.29 -9.22
C TYR A 118 10.44 -15.56 -9.59
N GLU A 119 9.54 -15.62 -8.61
CA GLU A 119 8.11 -15.85 -8.83
C GLU A 119 7.49 -14.77 -9.74
N ALA A 120 7.76 -13.49 -9.47
CA ALA A 120 7.29 -12.37 -10.28
C ALA A 120 7.86 -12.41 -11.71
N LYS A 121 9.14 -12.78 -11.87
CA LYS A 121 9.76 -12.98 -13.19
C LYS A 121 9.09 -14.11 -13.96
N VAL A 122 8.89 -15.27 -13.33
CA VAL A 122 8.24 -16.42 -13.97
C VAL A 122 6.83 -16.04 -14.43
N LYS A 123 6.05 -15.36 -13.58
CA LYS A 123 4.72 -14.84 -13.95
C LYS A 123 4.77 -13.87 -15.13
N THR A 124 5.78 -12.99 -15.18
CA THR A 124 5.97 -12.03 -16.27
C THR A 124 6.26 -12.74 -17.59
N ILE A 125 7.18 -13.71 -17.60
CA ILE A 125 7.55 -14.47 -18.80
C ILE A 125 6.39 -15.35 -19.29
N ALA A 126 5.65 -15.95 -18.36
CA ALA A 126 4.51 -16.81 -18.67
C ALA A 126 3.26 -16.01 -19.13
N ALA A 127 3.22 -14.70 -18.92
CA ALA A 127 2.06 -13.88 -19.27
C ALA A 127 1.90 -13.79 -20.80
N LYS A 128 0.77 -14.29 -21.29
CA LYS A 128 0.34 -14.19 -22.70
C LYS A 128 -0.92 -13.34 -22.81
N GLN A 129 -1.09 -12.68 -23.96
CA GLN A 129 -2.31 -11.95 -24.31
C GLN A 129 -3.51 -12.91 -24.29
N GLY A 130 -3.44 -14.00 -25.08
CA GLY A 130 -4.49 -15.01 -25.12
C GLY A 130 -5.83 -14.40 -25.55
N SER A 131 -6.89 -14.60 -24.77
CA SER A 131 -8.21 -14.01 -25.03
C SER A 131 -8.37 -12.56 -24.57
N LYS A 132 -7.36 -11.96 -23.93
CA LYS A 132 -7.43 -10.59 -23.42
C LYS A 132 -7.27 -9.57 -24.55
N THR A 133 -7.88 -8.40 -24.38
CA THR A 133 -7.52 -7.22 -25.18
C THR A 133 -6.06 -6.83 -24.93
N VAL A 134 -5.45 -6.10 -25.88
CA VAL A 134 -4.08 -5.60 -25.72
C VAL A 134 -3.96 -4.73 -24.46
N THR A 135 -4.96 -3.90 -24.18
CA THR A 135 -4.99 -3.03 -23.00
C THR A 135 -5.00 -3.84 -21.70
N GLU A 136 -5.84 -4.88 -21.59
CA GLU A 136 -5.87 -5.75 -20.41
C GLU A 136 -4.55 -6.49 -20.23
N TYR A 137 -3.94 -6.97 -21.32
CA TYR A 137 -2.64 -7.63 -21.28
C TYR A 137 -1.53 -6.68 -20.81
N VAL A 138 -1.47 -5.46 -21.34
CA VAL A 138 -0.52 -4.42 -20.92
C VAL A 138 -0.72 -4.06 -19.44
N ASN A 139 -1.97 -3.93 -18.97
CA ASN A 139 -2.26 -3.65 -17.57
C ASN A 139 -1.80 -4.79 -16.65
N GLN A 140 -1.98 -6.04 -17.07
CA GLN A 140 -1.47 -7.21 -16.35
C GLN A 140 0.06 -7.18 -16.24
N LEU A 141 0.77 -6.93 -17.35
CA LEU A 141 2.23 -6.83 -17.37
C LEU A 141 2.73 -5.68 -16.50
N LYS A 142 2.12 -4.49 -16.59
CA LYS A 142 2.47 -3.34 -15.74
C LYS A 142 2.35 -3.65 -14.25
N ALA A 143 1.29 -4.36 -13.84
CA ALA A 143 1.13 -4.76 -12.45
C ALA A 143 2.25 -5.72 -11.99
N LEU A 144 2.64 -6.68 -12.83
CA LEU A 144 3.75 -7.61 -12.54
C LEU A 144 5.11 -6.90 -12.50
N TRP A 145 5.35 -5.94 -13.40
CA TRP A 145 6.58 -5.15 -13.40
C TRP A 145 6.69 -4.26 -12.17
N GLN A 146 5.60 -3.63 -11.72
CA GLN A 146 5.57 -2.87 -10.47
C GLN A 146 5.88 -3.74 -9.25
N GLU A 147 5.38 -4.97 -9.23
CA GLU A 147 5.71 -5.94 -8.18
C GLU A 147 7.20 -6.34 -8.24
N LEU A 148 7.72 -6.58 -9.44
CA LEU A 148 9.12 -6.93 -9.65
C LEU A 148 10.05 -5.78 -9.22
N ASP A 149 9.71 -4.53 -9.53
CA ASP A 149 10.46 -3.34 -9.12
C ASP A 149 10.48 -3.15 -7.61
N HIS A 150 9.39 -3.50 -6.93
CA HIS A 150 9.33 -3.44 -5.48
C HIS A 150 10.30 -4.42 -4.82
N TYR A 151 10.36 -5.67 -5.32
CA TYR A 151 11.26 -6.68 -4.76
C TYR A 151 12.72 -6.47 -5.19
N ARG A 152 12.97 -5.94 -6.40
CA ARG A 152 14.31 -5.62 -6.91
C ARG A 152 14.80 -4.25 -6.42
N VAL A 153 15.26 -4.21 -5.19
CA VAL A 153 15.98 -3.03 -4.67
C VAL A 153 17.41 -3.00 -5.23
N ILE A 154 17.59 -2.42 -6.42
CA ILE A 154 18.90 -2.21 -7.03
C ILE A 154 19.49 -0.90 -6.49
N LYS A 155 20.66 -0.98 -5.85
CA LYS A 155 21.38 0.20 -5.39
C LYS A 155 22.19 0.78 -6.56
N THR A 156 21.89 2.00 -6.96
CA THR A 156 22.69 2.77 -7.93
C THR A 156 23.63 3.72 -7.19
N LYS A 157 24.80 4.01 -7.76
CA LYS A 157 25.80 4.88 -7.11
C LYS A 157 25.60 6.35 -7.46
N CYS A 158 25.07 6.63 -8.65
CA CYS A 158 24.78 7.98 -9.13
C CYS A 158 23.49 8.03 -9.98
N PRO A 159 22.97 9.23 -10.28
CA PRO A 159 21.78 9.41 -11.11
C PRO A 159 21.93 8.89 -12.56
N GLU A 160 23.13 8.96 -13.12
CA GLU A 160 23.42 8.51 -14.48
C GLU A 160 23.25 6.98 -14.57
N ASP A 161 23.82 6.23 -13.62
CA ASP A 161 23.64 4.77 -13.52
C ASP A 161 22.16 4.39 -13.38
N ALA A 162 21.39 5.19 -12.63
CA ALA A 162 19.95 4.95 -12.46
C ALA A 162 19.17 5.13 -13.76
N THR A 163 19.54 6.13 -14.57
CA THR A 163 18.97 6.36 -15.90
C THR A 163 19.29 5.18 -16.83
N VAL A 164 20.55 4.79 -16.93
CA VAL A 164 20.99 3.66 -17.77
C VAL A 164 20.30 2.36 -17.37
N LEU A 165 20.21 2.08 -16.06
CA LEU A 165 19.52 0.90 -15.55
C LEU A 165 18.02 0.92 -15.91
N LYS A 166 17.37 2.08 -15.80
CA LYS A 166 15.96 2.23 -16.16
C LYS A 166 15.74 1.93 -17.64
N ASP A 167 16.58 2.47 -18.52
CA ASP A 167 16.47 2.24 -19.97
C ASP A 167 16.64 0.76 -20.31
N PHE A 168 17.60 0.08 -19.68
CA PHE A 168 17.78 -1.36 -19.83
C PHE A 168 16.54 -2.16 -19.38
N ILE A 169 15.96 -1.80 -18.23
CA ILE A 169 14.73 -2.46 -17.73
C ILE A 169 13.55 -2.24 -18.68
N GLU A 170 13.39 -1.04 -19.24
CA GLU A 170 12.30 -0.76 -20.20
C GLU A 170 12.48 -1.54 -21.51
N GLN A 171 13.71 -1.72 -22.00
CA GLN A 171 13.98 -2.56 -23.16
C GLN A 171 13.58 -4.03 -22.92
N ASP A 172 13.94 -4.58 -21.76
CA ASP A 172 13.52 -5.94 -21.35
C ASP A 172 11.98 -6.06 -21.30
N ARG A 173 11.29 -5.02 -20.81
CA ARG A 173 9.82 -5.00 -20.74
C ARG A 173 9.16 -5.04 -22.11
N VAL A 174 9.72 -4.33 -23.09
CA VAL A 174 9.27 -4.39 -24.49
C VAL A 174 9.41 -5.82 -25.02
N TYR A 175 10.54 -6.47 -24.77
CA TYR A 175 10.73 -7.86 -25.17
C TYR A 175 9.68 -8.80 -24.56
N TYR A 176 9.44 -8.72 -23.24
CA TYR A 176 8.41 -9.54 -22.59
C TYR A 176 7.00 -9.29 -23.15
N PHE A 177 6.66 -8.04 -23.45
CA PHE A 177 5.40 -7.70 -24.08
C PHE A 177 5.26 -8.35 -25.47
N LEU A 178 6.28 -8.22 -26.32
CA LEU A 178 6.25 -8.76 -27.69
C LEU A 178 6.16 -10.29 -27.71
N VAL A 179 6.90 -10.98 -26.84
CA VAL A 179 6.91 -12.46 -26.77
C VAL A 179 5.57 -13.04 -26.36
N GLY A 180 4.75 -12.29 -25.62
CA GLY A 180 3.43 -12.75 -25.20
C GLY A 180 2.26 -12.20 -25.99
N LEU A 181 2.50 -11.35 -26.99
CA LEU A 181 1.48 -10.86 -27.90
C LEU A 181 0.93 -12.01 -28.76
N ASN A 182 -0.34 -11.93 -29.13
CA ASN A 182 -0.88 -12.85 -30.13
C ASN A 182 -0.27 -12.54 -31.51
N PRO A 183 -0.08 -13.56 -32.38
CA PRO A 183 0.31 -13.37 -33.76
C PRO A 183 -0.68 -12.50 -34.56
#